data_AF-A0A814UES9-F1
#
_entry.id   AF-A0A814UES9-F1
#
_cell.length_a   1.000
_cell.length_b   1.000
_cell.length_c   1.000
_cell.angle_alpha   90.00
_cell.angle_beta   90.00
_cell.angle_gamma   90.00
#
_symmetry.space_group_name_H-M   'P 1'
#
loop_
_entity.id
_entity.type
_entity.pdbx_description
1 polymer ?
#
loop_
_entity_poly.entity_id
_entity_poly.type
_entity_poly.pdbx_seq_one_letter_code
_entity_poly.pdbx_strand_id
1 'polypeptide(L)'
;MRTCEDEQDWKLLADIRQEIHTILKTKAEANVRCMPERCAKHLRLTVQKQLLNQESNRSLIPFLIHPTKGKVSDIESMHEVAEAFYQDLYSEKMIDSGSWNTLFNGLPVLSDADALQLERNITATECHAALLEMELGKSPDYKIISKVLAQRLKLVMEKVVHPDQTCSVPNRTLQDNIHLARSIIKYHRQRREAFGLVQWDQGKAFDRKPPLESTSMASCQSQFDSCLA
;
A
#
# COMPACT_ATOMS: atom_id res chain seq x y z
N MET A 1 -9.49 11.60 -26.04
CA MET A 1 -9.69 10.35 -26.83
C MET A 1 -8.70 10.33 -27.99
N ARG A 2 -7.56 9.65 -27.82
CA ARG A 2 -6.70 9.16 -28.91
C ARG A 2 -6.06 7.87 -28.41
N THR A 3 -6.74 6.76 -28.59
CA THR A 3 -6.23 5.42 -28.32
C THR A 3 -5.91 4.79 -29.67
N CYS A 4 -4.64 4.88 -30.07
CA CYS A 4 -4.02 4.05 -31.10
C CYS A 4 -2.51 4.34 -31.02
N GLU A 5 -1.83 3.76 -30.03
CA GLU A 5 -0.37 3.71 -30.04
C GLU A 5 0.01 2.57 -30.98
N ASP A 6 0.70 2.90 -32.07
CA ASP A 6 1.00 2.01 -33.18
C ASP A 6 1.74 0.75 -32.71
N GLU A 7 1.33 -0.42 -33.21
CA GLU A 7 1.99 -1.71 -32.95
C GLU A 7 3.50 -1.66 -33.30
N GLN A 8 3.88 -0.74 -34.21
CA GLN A 8 5.25 -0.40 -34.57
C GLN A 8 6.04 0.21 -33.41
N ASP A 9 5.46 1.12 -32.64
CA ASP A 9 6.13 1.82 -31.53
C ASP A 9 6.42 0.84 -30.39
N TRP A 10 5.51 -0.10 -30.15
CA TRP A 10 5.69 -1.14 -29.14
C TRP A 10 6.76 -2.16 -29.53
N LYS A 11 6.86 -2.51 -30.82
CA LYS A 11 7.96 -3.33 -31.34
C LYS A 11 9.30 -2.61 -31.22
N LEU A 12 9.36 -1.32 -31.58
CA LEU A 12 10.57 -0.51 -31.45
C LEU A 12 11.05 -0.42 -30.00
N LEU A 13 10.14 -0.17 -29.05
CA LEU A 13 10.47 -0.13 -27.62
C LEU A 13 10.90 -1.50 -27.08
N ALA A 14 10.29 -2.59 -27.55
CA ALA A 14 10.69 -3.95 -27.18
C ALA A 14 12.10 -4.29 -27.69
N ASP A 15 12.42 -3.89 -28.93
CA ASP A 15 13.73 -4.11 -29.55
C ASP A 15 14.82 -3.28 -28.86
N ILE A 16 14.56 -1.99 -28.58
CA ILE A 16 15.47 -1.12 -27.81
C ILE A 16 15.73 -1.72 -26.43
N ARG A 17 14.69 -2.21 -25.74
CA ARG A 17 14.84 -2.86 -24.44
C ARG A 17 15.72 -4.10 -24.51
N GLN A 18 15.55 -4.91 -25.56
CA GLN A 18 16.33 -6.14 -25.78
C GLN A 18 17.80 -5.82 -26.08
N GLU A 19 18.06 -4.78 -26.86
CA GLU A 19 19.41 -4.33 -27.21
C GLU A 19 20.14 -3.77 -25.99
N ILE A 20 19.48 -2.93 -25.18
CA ILE A 20 20.02 -2.43 -23.91
C ILE A 20 20.37 -3.58 -22.96
N HIS A 21 19.47 -4.57 -22.81
CA HIS A 21 19.75 -5.74 -21.98
C HIS A 21 20.96 -6.53 -22.46
N THR A 22 21.13 -6.67 -23.78
CA THR A 22 22.28 -7.36 -24.39
C THR A 22 23.58 -6.60 -24.13
N ILE A 23 23.59 -5.28 -24.28
CA ILE A 23 24.75 -4.42 -24.02
C ILE A 23 25.15 -4.49 -22.53
N LEU A 24 24.19 -4.37 -21.63
CA LEU A 24 24.44 -4.43 -20.19
C LEU A 24 24.99 -5.79 -19.76
N LYS A 25 24.45 -6.88 -20.31
CA LYS A 25 24.93 -8.25 -20.06
C LYS A 25 26.38 -8.42 -20.52
N THR A 26 26.68 -7.99 -21.74
CA THR A 26 28.04 -8.07 -22.32
C THR A 26 29.05 -7.24 -21.53
N LYS A 27 28.66 -6.04 -21.06
CA LYS A 27 29.50 -5.16 -20.25
C LYS A 27 29.77 -5.72 -18.85
N ALA A 28 28.76 -6.37 -18.24
CA ALA A 28 28.92 -7.06 -16.97
C ALA A 28 29.87 -8.27 -17.09
N GLU A 29 29.73 -9.07 -18.15
CA GLU A 29 30.60 -10.22 -18.43
C GLU A 29 32.05 -9.79 -18.69
N ALA A 30 32.27 -8.70 -19.46
CA ALA A 30 33.60 -8.14 -19.71
C ALA A 30 34.27 -7.60 -18.43
N ASN A 31 33.53 -6.88 -17.60
CA ASN A 31 34.03 -6.37 -16.31
C ASN A 31 34.45 -7.51 -15.37
N VAL A 32 33.70 -8.61 -15.35
CA VAL A 32 34.00 -9.82 -14.57
C VAL A 32 35.22 -10.59 -15.12
N ARG A 33 35.50 -10.47 -16.42
CA ARG A 33 36.66 -11.08 -17.08
C ARG A 33 37.97 -10.35 -16.76
N CYS A 34 37.93 -9.03 -16.59
CA CYS A 34 39.10 -8.19 -16.34
C CYS A 34 39.46 -8.01 -14.84
N MET A 35 38.73 -8.65 -13.92
CA MET A 35 39.00 -8.54 -12.48
C MET A 35 40.11 -9.51 -11.99
N PRO A 36 40.94 -9.10 -11.01
CA PRO A 36 41.92 -9.98 -10.38
C PRO A 36 41.26 -11.19 -9.70
N GLU A 37 41.85 -12.39 -9.86
CA GLU A 37 41.24 -13.68 -9.50
C GLU A 37 40.74 -13.79 -8.06
N ARG A 38 41.37 -13.10 -7.10
CA ARG A 38 40.98 -13.12 -5.67
C ARG A 38 39.64 -12.43 -5.39
N CYS A 39 39.22 -11.45 -6.21
CA CYS A 39 37.94 -10.74 -6.05
C CYS A 39 36.85 -11.24 -7.02
N ALA A 40 37.24 -11.95 -8.08
CA ALA A 40 36.32 -12.39 -9.13
C ALA A 40 35.35 -13.50 -8.69
N LYS A 41 35.73 -14.36 -7.73
CA LYS A 41 34.93 -15.55 -7.36
C LYS A 41 33.62 -15.18 -6.65
N HIS A 42 33.67 -14.25 -5.70
CA HIS A 42 32.49 -13.79 -4.97
C HIS A 42 31.57 -12.95 -5.87
N LEU A 43 32.15 -12.05 -6.68
CA LEU A 43 31.38 -11.20 -7.58
C LEU A 43 30.73 -11.98 -8.73
N ARG A 44 31.40 -13.02 -9.27
CA ARG A 44 30.81 -13.95 -10.27
C ARG A 44 29.56 -14.64 -9.75
N LEU A 45 29.63 -15.15 -8.51
CA LEU A 45 28.47 -15.77 -7.86
C LEU A 45 27.35 -14.75 -7.63
N THR A 46 27.67 -13.52 -7.21
CA THR A 46 26.67 -12.46 -7.00
C THR A 46 26.00 -12.03 -8.31
N VAL A 47 26.78 -11.81 -9.37
CA VAL A 47 26.24 -11.45 -10.70
C VAL A 47 25.45 -12.60 -11.30
N GLN A 48 25.92 -13.84 -11.19
CA GLN A 48 25.18 -15.01 -11.67
C GLN A 48 23.89 -15.22 -10.88
N LYS A 49 23.90 -14.97 -9.55
CA LYS A 49 22.71 -15.00 -8.71
C LYS A 49 21.75 -13.84 -9.03
N GLN A 50 22.25 -12.67 -9.41
CA GLN A 50 21.43 -11.54 -9.89
C GLN A 50 20.83 -11.81 -11.27
N LEU A 51 21.56 -12.44 -12.20
CA LEU A 51 21.05 -12.82 -13.52
C LEU A 51 20.01 -13.95 -13.42
N LEU A 52 20.28 -14.97 -12.60
CA LEU A 52 19.29 -16.01 -12.26
C LEU A 52 18.08 -15.42 -11.53
N ASN A 53 18.28 -14.45 -10.63
CA ASN A 53 17.17 -13.72 -10.03
C ASN A 53 16.44 -12.84 -11.05
N GLN A 54 17.09 -12.25 -12.04
CA GLN A 54 16.41 -11.51 -13.12
C GLN A 54 15.57 -12.44 -14.01
N GLU A 55 16.03 -13.67 -14.26
CA GLU A 55 15.27 -14.69 -15.00
C GLU A 55 14.13 -15.29 -14.14
N SER A 56 14.35 -15.45 -12.82
CA SER A 56 13.38 -15.96 -11.85
C SER A 56 12.36 -14.90 -11.37
N ASN A 57 12.69 -13.62 -11.49
CA ASN A 57 11.83 -12.48 -11.12
C ASN A 57 10.93 -12.02 -12.29
N ARG A 58 10.60 -12.93 -13.21
CA ARG A 58 9.30 -12.84 -13.87
C ARG A 58 8.29 -13.20 -12.81
N SER A 59 7.65 -12.19 -12.21
CA SER A 59 6.57 -12.31 -11.23
C SER A 59 5.33 -12.97 -11.85
N LEU A 60 5.46 -14.19 -12.32
CA LEU A 60 4.38 -14.98 -12.87
C LEU A 60 3.67 -15.66 -11.71
N ILE A 61 2.39 -15.39 -11.57
CA ILE A 61 1.53 -16.08 -10.60
C ILE A 61 1.29 -17.48 -11.18
N PRO A 62 1.80 -18.55 -10.54
CA PRO A 62 1.80 -19.88 -11.16
C PRO A 62 0.45 -20.60 -11.05
N PHE A 63 -0.36 -20.24 -10.06
CA PHE A 63 -1.70 -20.77 -9.85
C PHE A 63 -2.48 -19.89 -8.88
N LEU A 64 -3.82 -19.99 -8.92
CA LEU A 64 -4.73 -19.49 -7.91
C LEU A 64 -5.45 -20.66 -7.21
N ILE A 65 -6.06 -20.39 -6.06
CA ILE A 65 -6.86 -21.38 -5.34
C ILE A 65 -8.33 -21.00 -5.51
N HIS A 66 -9.05 -21.80 -6.27
CA HIS A 66 -10.50 -21.71 -6.43
C HIS A 66 -11.18 -22.38 -5.22
N PRO A 67 -12.21 -21.76 -4.61
CA PRO A 67 -12.88 -22.29 -3.41
C PRO A 67 -13.47 -23.70 -3.57
N THR A 68 -14.02 -24.02 -4.75
CA THR A 68 -14.55 -25.37 -5.07
C THR A 68 -13.62 -26.24 -5.94
N LYS A 69 -12.93 -25.67 -6.94
CA LYS A 69 -12.10 -26.43 -7.90
C LYS A 69 -10.66 -26.72 -7.40
N GLY A 70 -10.22 -26.13 -6.29
CA GLY A 70 -8.85 -26.30 -5.78
C GLY A 70 -7.83 -25.46 -6.56
N LYS A 71 -6.61 -25.97 -6.79
CA LYS A 71 -5.57 -25.22 -7.50
C LYS A 71 -5.89 -25.12 -8.99
N VAL A 72 -5.92 -23.90 -9.53
CA VAL A 72 -6.13 -23.60 -10.95
C VAL A 72 -4.93 -22.85 -11.51
N SER A 73 -4.47 -23.21 -12.70
CA SER A 73 -3.27 -22.63 -13.34
C SER A 73 -3.51 -22.19 -14.77
N ASP A 74 -4.66 -22.55 -15.34
CA ASP A 74 -5.10 -22.07 -16.64
C ASP A 74 -5.57 -20.61 -16.53
N ILE A 75 -5.26 -19.82 -17.55
CA ILE A 75 -5.52 -18.38 -17.57
C ILE A 75 -7.01 -18.10 -17.35
N GLU A 76 -7.88 -18.82 -18.05
CA GLU A 76 -9.34 -18.62 -17.98
C GLU A 76 -9.89 -18.86 -16.56
N SER A 77 -9.59 -20.00 -15.94
CA SER A 77 -10.02 -20.26 -14.56
C SER A 77 -9.35 -19.33 -13.54
N MET A 78 -8.11 -18.90 -13.79
CA MET A 78 -7.46 -17.89 -12.93
C MET A 78 -8.18 -16.53 -13.02
N HIS A 79 -8.61 -16.13 -14.22
CA HIS A 79 -9.43 -14.93 -14.41
C HIS A 79 -10.79 -15.06 -13.72
N GLU A 80 -11.48 -16.19 -13.86
CA GLU A 80 -12.75 -16.48 -13.18
C GLU A 80 -12.61 -16.34 -11.65
N VAL A 81 -11.56 -16.94 -11.07
CA VAL A 81 -11.29 -16.84 -9.62
C VAL A 81 -11.02 -15.40 -9.19
N ALA A 82 -10.19 -14.68 -9.95
CA ALA A 82 -9.84 -13.31 -9.62
C ALA A 82 -11.06 -12.38 -9.71
N GLU A 83 -11.86 -12.52 -10.76
CA GLU A 83 -13.06 -11.73 -10.99
C GLU A 83 -14.08 -11.95 -9.89
N ALA A 84 -14.42 -13.20 -9.58
CA ALA A 84 -15.35 -13.52 -8.49
C ALA A 84 -14.87 -12.98 -7.14
N PHE A 85 -13.56 -13.07 -6.86
CA PHE A 85 -12.97 -12.54 -5.63
C PHE A 85 -13.11 -11.03 -5.51
N TYR A 86 -12.71 -10.27 -6.54
CA TYR A 86 -12.78 -8.81 -6.49
C TYR A 86 -14.21 -8.28 -6.57
N GLN A 87 -15.12 -8.99 -7.26
CA GLN A 87 -16.54 -8.70 -7.24
C GLN A 87 -17.08 -8.80 -5.80
N ASP A 88 -16.84 -9.89 -5.05
CA ASP A 88 -17.26 -9.95 -3.63
C ASP A 88 -16.55 -8.91 -2.74
N LEU A 89 -15.24 -8.72 -2.94
CA LEU A 89 -14.44 -7.82 -2.10
C LEU A 89 -14.95 -6.38 -2.15
N TYR A 90 -15.39 -5.95 -3.34
CA TYR A 90 -15.90 -4.60 -3.59
C TYR A 90 -17.43 -4.53 -3.73
N SER A 91 -18.14 -5.65 -3.52
CA SER A 91 -19.61 -5.65 -3.50
C SER A 91 -20.13 -4.84 -2.32
N GLU A 92 -21.18 -4.07 -2.58
CA GLU A 92 -21.88 -3.32 -1.54
C GLU A 92 -22.58 -4.29 -0.58
N LYS A 93 -22.19 -4.24 0.70
CA LYS A 93 -22.81 -5.05 1.75
C LYS A 93 -23.76 -4.16 2.52
N MET A 94 -25.01 -4.59 2.68
CA MET A 94 -26.00 -3.88 3.49
C MET A 94 -25.45 -3.75 4.91
N ILE A 95 -25.32 -2.52 5.38
CA ILE A 95 -24.99 -2.25 6.78
C ILE A 95 -26.22 -1.63 7.43
N ASP A 96 -26.57 -2.15 8.60
CA ASP A 96 -27.64 -1.59 9.42
C ASP A 96 -27.33 -0.12 9.75
N SER A 97 -28.20 0.78 9.33
CA SER A 97 -28.06 2.23 9.53
C SER A 97 -28.13 2.63 11.02
N GLY A 98 -28.77 1.81 11.87
CA GLY A 98 -28.73 1.97 13.32
C GLY A 98 -27.32 1.79 13.89
N SER A 99 -26.64 0.73 13.45
CA SER A 99 -25.28 0.38 13.87
C SER A 99 -24.24 1.45 13.50
N TRP A 100 -24.40 2.12 12.36
CA TRP A 100 -23.56 3.26 11.99
C TRP A 100 -23.62 4.39 13.01
N ASN A 101 -24.82 4.84 13.34
CA ASN A 101 -24.99 5.92 14.30
C ASN A 101 -24.43 5.51 15.68
N THR A 102 -24.68 4.27 16.13
CA THR A 102 -24.09 3.78 17.38
C THR A 102 -22.57 3.77 17.37
N LEU A 103 -21.93 3.41 16.25
CA LEU A 103 -20.47 3.31 16.14
C LEU A 103 -19.78 4.69 16.08
N PHE A 104 -20.37 5.66 15.39
CA PHE A 104 -19.77 6.99 15.21
C PHE A 104 -20.18 8.01 16.28
N ASN A 105 -21.25 7.73 17.04
CA ASN A 105 -21.66 8.56 18.16
C ASN A 105 -20.59 8.57 19.26
N GLY A 106 -20.13 9.77 19.63
CA GLY A 106 -19.15 9.96 20.71
C GLY A 106 -17.69 9.80 20.28
N LEU A 107 -17.41 9.70 18.97
CA LEU A 107 -16.02 9.77 18.49
C LEU A 107 -15.41 11.16 18.76
N PRO A 108 -14.08 11.23 18.98
CA PRO A 108 -13.39 12.50 19.15
C PRO A 108 -13.55 13.37 17.90
N VAL A 109 -14.00 14.61 18.10
CA VAL A 109 -14.13 15.60 17.04
C VAL A 109 -12.95 16.57 17.13
N LEU A 110 -12.37 16.89 15.97
CA LEU A 110 -11.30 17.88 15.89
C LEU A 110 -11.82 19.28 16.24
N SER A 111 -10.91 20.13 16.73
CA SER A 111 -11.22 21.56 16.86
C SER A 111 -11.36 22.20 15.48
N ASP A 112 -12.16 23.27 15.38
CA ASP A 112 -12.33 24.00 14.12
C ASP A 112 -10.99 24.46 13.53
N ALA A 113 -10.03 24.84 14.38
CA ALA A 113 -8.69 25.24 13.97
C ALA A 113 -7.89 24.07 13.35
N ASP A 114 -7.97 22.88 13.94
CA ASP A 114 -7.32 21.69 13.40
C ASP A 114 -7.98 21.23 12.10
N ALA A 115 -9.32 21.27 12.02
CA ALA A 115 -10.06 20.93 10.82
C ALA A 115 -9.71 21.87 9.66
N LEU A 116 -9.71 23.19 9.91
CA LEU A 116 -9.31 24.20 8.93
C LEU A 116 -7.87 23.97 8.43
N GLN A 117 -6.96 23.53 9.30
CA GLN A 117 -5.59 23.22 8.91
C GLN A 117 -5.49 22.03 7.96
N LEU A 118 -6.36 21.02 8.09
CA LEU A 118 -6.40 19.87 7.19
C LEU A 118 -7.02 20.23 5.85
N GLU A 119 -8.08 21.03 5.87
CA GLU A 119 -8.92 21.39 4.72
C GLU A 119 -8.36 22.53 3.87
N ARG A 120 -7.40 23.30 4.38
CA ARG A 120 -6.75 24.39 3.63
C ARG A 120 -6.22 23.91 2.27
N ASN A 121 -6.12 24.81 1.30
CA ASN A 121 -5.55 24.47 -0.01
C ASN A 121 -4.11 23.92 0.11
N ILE A 122 -3.77 22.94 -0.75
CA ILE A 122 -2.41 22.40 -0.82
C ILE A 122 -1.49 23.44 -1.46
N THR A 123 -0.33 23.66 -0.84
CA THR A 123 0.64 24.67 -1.28
C THR A 123 1.81 24.04 -2.05
N ALA A 124 2.43 24.82 -2.94
CA ALA A 124 3.60 24.37 -3.70
C ALA A 124 4.79 23.99 -2.80
N THR A 125 4.93 24.63 -1.63
CA THR A 125 5.98 24.35 -0.66
C THR A 125 5.79 22.98 0.00
N GLU A 126 4.55 22.61 0.35
CA GLU A 126 4.23 21.27 0.85
C GLU A 126 4.52 20.20 -0.21
N CYS A 127 4.15 20.44 -1.47
CA CYS A 127 4.46 19.52 -2.57
C CYS A 127 5.97 19.34 -2.77
N HIS A 128 6.73 20.45 -2.72
CA HIS A 128 8.18 20.40 -2.83
C HIS A 128 8.83 19.64 -1.67
N ALA A 129 8.38 19.87 -0.43
CA ALA A 129 8.86 19.12 0.73
C ALA A 129 8.53 17.62 0.62
N ALA A 130 7.32 17.28 0.18
CA ALA A 130 6.92 15.90 -0.06
C ALA A 130 7.81 15.22 -1.11
N LEU A 131 8.12 15.92 -2.21
CA LEU A 131 8.98 15.41 -3.27
C LEU A 131 10.40 15.09 -2.79
N LEU A 132 10.97 15.94 -1.93
CA LEU A 132 12.31 15.71 -1.37
C LEU A 132 12.38 14.50 -0.43
N GLU A 133 11.29 14.16 0.25
CA GLU A 133 11.22 12.98 1.13
C GLU A 133 10.92 11.67 0.37
N MET A 134 10.57 11.73 -0.92
CA MET A 134 10.17 10.55 -1.69
C MET A 134 11.38 9.76 -2.21
N GLU A 135 11.24 8.44 -2.23
CA GLU A 135 12.25 7.54 -2.80
C GLU A 135 12.35 7.70 -4.33
N LEU A 136 13.58 7.79 -4.84
CA LEU A 136 13.90 7.89 -6.27
C LEU A 136 13.38 6.66 -7.04
N GLY A 137 12.80 6.89 -8.23
CA GLY A 137 12.32 5.82 -9.12
C GLY A 137 10.83 5.47 -9.00
N LYS A 138 10.03 6.26 -8.27
CA LYS A 138 8.56 6.13 -8.22
C LYS A 138 7.91 7.27 -9.02
N SER A 139 6.81 6.98 -9.73
CA SER A 139 6.02 8.03 -10.40
C SER A 139 5.46 9.02 -9.37
N PRO A 140 5.68 10.34 -9.54
CA PRO A 140 5.33 11.35 -8.55
C PRO A 140 3.84 11.69 -8.48
N ASP A 141 3.07 11.43 -9.54
CA ASP A 141 1.76 12.04 -9.84
C ASP A 141 0.80 12.20 -8.65
N TYR A 142 0.05 11.17 -8.27
CA TYR A 142 -0.87 11.24 -7.13
C TYR A 142 -0.18 11.09 -5.78
N LYS A 143 1.04 10.52 -5.76
CA LYS A 143 1.76 10.17 -4.53
C LYS A 143 2.25 11.39 -3.79
N ILE A 144 2.60 12.48 -4.49
CA ILE A 144 2.92 13.76 -3.86
C ILE A 144 1.73 14.23 -3.03
N ILE A 145 0.53 14.25 -3.63
CA ILE A 145 -0.68 14.69 -2.95
C ILE A 145 -1.02 13.77 -1.77
N SER A 146 -0.98 12.45 -1.96
CA SER A 146 -1.18 11.49 -0.86
C SER A 146 -0.18 11.70 0.28
N LYS A 147 1.09 12.00 -0.02
CA LYS A 147 2.13 12.26 0.97
C LYS A 147 1.88 13.56 1.73
N VAL A 148 1.48 14.64 1.05
CA VAL A 148 1.10 15.91 1.69
C VAL A 148 -0.09 15.69 2.65
N LEU A 149 -1.14 15.00 2.20
CA LEU A 149 -2.30 14.69 3.04
C LEU A 149 -1.90 13.85 4.26
N ALA A 150 -1.06 12.84 4.07
CA ALA A 150 -0.54 12.03 5.18
C ALA A 150 0.26 12.88 6.18
N GLN A 151 1.09 13.81 5.71
CA GLN A 151 1.85 14.74 6.57
C GLN A 151 0.92 15.67 7.37
N ARG A 152 -0.18 16.13 6.80
CA ARG A 152 -1.19 16.93 7.51
C ARG A 152 -1.93 16.11 8.57
N LEU A 153 -2.42 14.93 8.20
CA LEU A 153 -3.09 14.01 9.12
C LEU A 153 -2.21 13.63 10.31
N LYS A 154 -0.90 13.50 10.07
CA LYS A 154 0.09 13.19 11.11
C LYS A 154 0.05 14.18 12.28
N LEU A 155 -0.28 15.45 12.04
CA LEU A 155 -0.29 16.50 13.07
C LEU A 155 -1.47 16.38 14.05
N VAL A 156 -2.56 15.78 13.60
CA VAL A 156 -3.81 15.67 14.37
C VAL A 156 -4.08 14.26 14.85
N MET A 157 -3.37 13.26 14.32
CA MET A 157 -3.64 11.83 14.56
C MET A 157 -3.71 11.51 16.06
N GLU A 158 -2.77 12.02 16.85
CA GLU A 158 -2.70 11.78 18.30
C GLU A 158 -3.94 12.29 19.06
N LYS A 159 -4.67 13.28 18.53
CA LYS A 159 -5.87 13.88 19.14
C LYS A 159 -7.14 13.06 18.89
N VAL A 160 -7.17 12.30 17.79
CA VAL A 160 -8.37 11.58 17.33
C VAL A 160 -8.30 10.09 17.70
N VAL A 161 -7.10 9.51 17.69
CA VAL A 161 -6.89 8.09 17.95
C VAL A 161 -6.72 7.80 19.44
N HIS A 162 -7.24 6.66 19.89
CA HIS A 162 -7.11 6.23 21.29
C HIS A 162 -5.63 6.13 21.70
N PRO A 163 -5.22 6.45 22.94
CA PRO A 163 -3.81 6.39 23.37
C PRO A 163 -3.11 5.06 23.07
N ASP A 164 -3.82 3.94 23.21
CA ASP A 164 -3.29 2.59 22.95
C ASP A 164 -3.19 2.24 21.45
N GLN A 165 -3.62 3.11 20.52
CA GLN A 165 -3.36 2.94 19.09
C GLN A 165 -1.97 3.44 18.75
N THR A 166 -1.08 2.51 18.38
CA THR A 166 0.35 2.78 18.16
C THR A 166 0.78 2.75 16.69
N CYS A 167 0.02 2.08 15.82
CA CYS A 167 0.41 1.93 14.40
C CYS A 167 0.22 3.24 13.64
N SER A 168 1.26 3.70 12.94
CA SER A 168 1.24 4.92 12.12
C SER A 168 0.93 6.23 12.87
N VAL A 169 0.96 6.20 14.20
CA VAL A 169 0.83 7.39 15.05
C VAL A 169 2.24 7.85 15.44
N PRO A 170 2.60 9.13 15.26
CA PRO A 170 3.89 9.66 15.69
C PRO A 170 4.13 9.40 17.18
N ASN A 171 5.39 9.26 17.56
CA ASN A 171 5.81 9.18 18.96
C ASN A 171 5.22 8.01 19.78
N ARG A 172 4.57 7.04 19.13
CA ARG A 172 4.02 5.83 19.78
C ARG A 172 4.71 4.60 19.20
N THR A 173 4.99 3.62 20.05
CA THR A 173 5.67 2.40 19.62
C THR A 173 4.81 1.16 19.88
N LEU A 174 4.89 0.17 19.00
CA LEU A 174 4.27 -1.13 19.25
C LEU A 174 4.80 -1.80 20.54
N GLN A 175 6.02 -1.44 20.95
CA GLN A 175 6.65 -1.98 22.16
C GLN A 175 5.84 -1.62 23.41
N ASP A 176 5.26 -0.41 23.47
CA ASP A 176 4.46 0.05 24.60
C ASP A 176 3.27 -0.88 24.86
N ASN A 177 2.51 -1.23 23.80
CA ASN A 177 1.39 -2.15 23.89
C ASN A 177 1.81 -3.57 24.29
N ILE A 178 2.96 -4.04 23.80
CA ILE A 178 3.51 -5.34 24.20
C ILE A 178 3.88 -5.33 25.69
N HIS A 179 4.48 -4.26 26.18
CA HIS A 179 4.82 -4.10 27.60
C HIS A 179 3.57 -4.01 28.48
N LEU A 180 2.54 -3.29 28.06
CA LEU A 180 1.25 -3.21 28.73
C LEU A 180 0.59 -4.60 28.83
N ALA A 181 0.47 -5.31 27.71
CA ALA A 181 -0.12 -6.65 27.68
C ALA A 181 0.62 -7.63 28.60
N ARG A 182 1.97 -7.60 28.59
CA ARG A 182 2.79 -8.42 29.50
C ARG A 182 2.55 -8.06 30.97
N SER A 183 2.41 -6.78 31.28
CA SER A 183 2.16 -6.30 32.64
C SER A 183 0.79 -6.75 33.14
N ILE A 184 -0.24 -6.68 32.30
CA ILE A 184 -1.60 -7.16 32.59
C ILE A 184 -1.59 -8.67 32.87
N ILE A 185 -0.91 -9.47 32.03
CA ILE A 185 -0.78 -10.92 32.22
C ILE A 185 -0.08 -11.22 33.56
N LYS A 186 1.01 -10.50 33.86
CA LYS A 186 1.76 -10.68 35.10
C LYS A 186 0.90 -10.33 36.33
N TYR A 187 0.13 -9.24 36.25
CA TYR A 187 -0.75 -8.77 37.33
C TYR A 187 -1.80 -9.84 37.70
N HIS A 188 -2.54 -10.36 36.73
CA HIS A 188 -3.57 -11.38 36.99
C HIS A 188 -2.98 -12.72 37.46
N ARG A 189 -1.81 -13.10 36.94
CA ARG A 189 -1.08 -14.29 37.43
C ARG A 189 -0.71 -14.20 38.91
N GLN A 190 -0.33 -13.00 39.39
CA GLN A 190 0.03 -12.80 40.80
C GLN A 190 -1.18 -12.89 41.73
N ARG A 191 -2.36 -12.45 41.27
CA ARG A 191 -3.60 -12.45 42.05
C ARG A 191 -4.37 -13.76 41.98
N ARG A 192 -3.95 -14.70 41.11
CA ARG A 192 -4.65 -15.96 40.82
C ARG A 192 -6.10 -15.73 40.36
N GLU A 193 -6.34 -14.62 39.69
CA GLU A 193 -7.63 -14.30 39.09
C GLU A 193 -7.73 -14.93 37.70
N ALA A 194 -8.92 -15.41 37.35
CA ALA A 194 -9.18 -15.90 36.00
C ALA A 194 -9.13 -14.71 35.01
N PHE A 195 -8.33 -14.83 33.95
CA PHE A 195 -8.24 -13.82 32.90
C PHE A 195 -8.18 -14.49 31.52
N GLY A 196 -8.64 -13.79 30.49
CA GLY A 196 -8.57 -14.22 29.10
C GLY A 196 -8.00 -13.11 28.20
N LEU A 197 -7.33 -13.51 27.12
CA LEU A 197 -6.87 -12.59 26.07
C LEU A 197 -7.63 -12.93 24.79
N VAL A 198 -8.25 -11.91 24.18
CA VAL A 198 -8.97 -12.03 22.92
C VAL A 198 -8.18 -11.28 21.85
N GLN A 199 -7.87 -11.95 20.75
CA GLN A 199 -7.32 -11.31 19.55
C GLN A 199 -8.42 -11.21 18.49
N TRP A 200 -8.56 -10.01 17.94
CA TRP A 200 -9.43 -9.72 16.81
C TRP A 200 -8.58 -9.26 15.63
N ASP A 201 -8.91 -9.72 14.43
CA ASP A 201 -8.27 -9.28 13.19
C ASP A 201 -9.33 -9.00 12.12
N GLN A 202 -9.09 -8.00 11.28
CA GLN A 202 -9.97 -7.62 10.19
C GLN A 202 -9.36 -8.03 8.85
N GLY A 203 -9.89 -9.10 8.27
CA GLY A 203 -9.49 -9.56 6.94
C GLY A 203 -9.73 -8.49 5.89
N LYS A 204 -8.67 -8.08 5.19
CA LYS A 204 -8.71 -7.08 4.09
C LYS A 204 -9.25 -5.70 4.52
N ALA A 205 -8.84 -5.24 5.71
CA ALA A 205 -9.29 -3.98 6.31
C ALA A 205 -9.16 -2.74 5.41
N PHE A 206 -8.15 -2.68 4.54
CA PHE A 206 -7.93 -1.55 3.62
C PHE A 206 -8.75 -1.64 2.32
N ASP A 207 -9.21 -2.84 1.96
CA ASP A 207 -9.93 -3.09 0.71
C ASP A 207 -11.44 -3.00 0.92
N ARG A 208 -11.92 -3.44 2.10
CA ARG A 208 -13.33 -3.44 2.46
C ARG A 208 -13.75 -2.03 2.85
N LYS A 209 -14.31 -1.30 1.89
CA LYS A 209 -14.91 0.02 2.15
C LYS A 209 -16.36 -0.15 2.57
N PRO A 210 -16.83 0.61 3.57
CA PRO A 210 -18.25 0.70 3.85
C PRO A 210 -18.99 1.33 2.65
N PRO A 211 -20.26 0.97 2.38
CA PRO A 211 -21.15 1.74 1.52
C PRO A 211 -21.07 3.22 1.91
N LEU A 212 -20.61 4.04 0.98
CA LEU A 212 -20.67 5.49 1.12
C LEU A 212 -22.15 5.86 1.07
N GLU A 213 -22.68 6.52 2.10
CA GLU A 213 -23.97 7.20 1.94
C GLU A 213 -23.84 8.14 0.74
N SER A 214 -24.66 7.89 -0.27
CA SER A 214 -24.69 8.56 -1.58
C SER A 214 -24.77 10.10 -1.53
N THR A 215 -24.98 10.67 -0.34
CA THR A 215 -25.21 12.09 -0.10
C THR A 215 -23.94 12.95 -0.10
N SER A 216 -22.75 12.42 0.20
CA SER A 216 -21.53 13.27 0.33
C SER A 216 -20.67 13.39 -0.94
N MET A 217 -20.71 12.40 -1.84
CA MET A 217 -19.89 12.42 -3.07
C MET A 217 -20.38 13.43 -4.12
N ALA A 218 -21.68 13.73 -4.15
CA ALA A 218 -22.23 14.71 -5.10
C ALA A 218 -21.67 16.14 -4.87
N SER A 219 -21.40 16.51 -3.61
CA SER A 219 -20.81 17.80 -3.26
C SER A 219 -19.31 17.87 -3.57
N CYS A 220 -18.60 16.76 -3.45
CA CYS A 220 -17.14 16.71 -3.62
C CYS A 220 -16.75 16.68 -5.11
N GLN A 221 -17.55 16.00 -5.94
CA GLN A 221 -17.34 15.97 -7.40
C GLN A 221 -17.52 17.37 -8.02
N SER A 222 -18.51 18.14 -7.58
CA SER A 222 -18.71 19.52 -8.07
C SER A 222 -17.56 20.48 -7.71
N GLN A 223 -16.88 20.25 -6.59
CA GLN A 223 -15.70 21.04 -6.21
C GLN A 223 -14.45 20.64 -6.98
N PHE A 224 -14.29 19.35 -7.33
CA PHE A 224 -13.17 18.87 -8.12
C PHE A 224 -13.25 19.34 -9.57
N ASP A 225 -14.46 19.33 -10.17
CA ASP A 225 -14.69 19.80 -11.53
C ASP A 225 -14.52 21.34 -11.66
N SER A 226 -14.78 22.09 -10.58
CA SER A 226 -14.52 23.54 -10.52
C SER A 226 -13.04 23.91 -10.46
N CYS A 227 -12.15 23.00 -10.06
CA CYS A 227 -10.71 23.24 -9.98
C CYS A 227 -9.94 22.83 -11.25
N LEU A 228 -10.58 22.08 -12.15
CA LEU A 228 -10.00 21.61 -13.41
C LEU A 228 -10.49 22.39 -14.64
N ALA A 229 -11.38 23.37 -14.45
CA ALA A 229 -11.79 24.35 -15.45
C ALA A 229 -11.02 25.68 -15.27
#